data_AF-A0A1F9LVV5-F1
#
_entry.id   AF-A0A1F9LVV5-F1
#
_cell.length_a   1.000
_cell.length_b   1.000
_cell.length_c   1.000
_cell.angle_alpha   90.00
_cell.angle_beta   90.00
_cell.angle_gamma   90.00
#
_symmetry.space_group_name_H-M   'P 1'
#
loop_
_entity.id
_entity.type
_entity.pdbx_description
1 polymer ?
#
loop_
_entity_poly.entity_id
_entity_poly.type
_entity_poly.pdbx_seq_one_letter_code
_entity_poly.pdbx_strand_id
1 'polypeptide(L)' 'MGLETAELFGMLKAQLENRGERLDDIDLAIAACALAHNLTLVTNNTDHSAHITDLKLANWCI' A
#
# COMPACT_ATOMS: atom_id res chain seq x y z
N MET A 1 -0.26 -2.37 -14.38
CA MET A 1 0.47 -2.94 -13.23
C MET A 1 1.20 -4.18 -13.69
N GLY A 2 2.42 -4.44 -13.19
CA GLY A 2 3.10 -5.72 -13.44
C GLY A 2 2.38 -6.87 -12.73
N LEU A 3 2.69 -8.12 -13.09
CA LEU A 3 2.02 -9.30 -12.52
C LEU A 3 2.19 -9.36 -10.99
N GLU A 4 3.42 -9.17 -10.51
CA GLU A 4 3.77 -9.15 -9.09
C GLU A 4 3.00 -8.06 -8.31
N THR A 5 2.90 -6.84 -8.86
CA THR A 5 2.11 -5.77 -8.24
C THR A 5 0.62 -6.12 -8.16
N ALA A 6 0.07 -6.74 -9.21
CA ALA A 6 -1.34 -7.09 -9.26
C ALA A 6 -1.69 -8.21 -8.25
N GLU A 7 -0.82 -9.21 -8.11
CA GLU A 7 -0.95 -10.27 -7.11
C GLU A 7 -0.91 -9.69 -5.69
N LEU A 8 0.05 -8.81 -5.42
CA LEU A 8 0.18 -8.18 -4.10
C LEU A 8 -1.02 -7.28 -3.78
N PHE A 9 -1.51 -6.50 -4.75
CA PHE A 9 -2.72 -5.71 -4.61
C PHE A 9 -3.91 -6.59 -4.21
N GLY A 10 -4.14 -7.69 -4.94
CA GLY A 10 -5.24 -8.61 -4.65
C GLY A 10 -5.14 -9.22 -3.25
N MET A 11 -3.93 -9.65 -2.85
CA MET A 11 -3.68 -10.19 -1.52
C MET A 11 -3.95 -9.15 -0.41
N LEU A 12 -3.41 -7.94 -0.54
CA LEU A 12 -3.61 -6.88 0.45
C LEU A 12 -5.08 -6.46 0.54
N LYS A 13 -5.78 -6.35 -0.61
CA LYS A 13 -7.20 -6.02 -0.64
C LYS A 13 -8.03 -7.04 0.13
N ALA A 14 -7.81 -8.33 -0.15
CA ALA A 14 -8.49 -9.40 0.56
C ALA A 14 -8.20 -9.38 2.08
N GLN A 15 -6.97 -9.07 2.47
CA GLN A 15 -6.59 -8.97 3.89
C GLN A 15 -7.29 -7.81 4.60
N LEU A 16 -7.33 -6.63 4.00
CA LEU A 16 -8.01 -5.45 4.54
C LEU A 16 -9.51 -5.70 4.66
N GLU A 17 -10.14 -6.20 3.60
CA GLU A 17 -11.58 -6.51 3.59
C GLU A 17 -11.95 -7.54 4.66
N ASN A 18 -11.12 -8.57 4.88
CA ASN A 18 -11.33 -9.57 5.93
C ASN A 18 -11.20 -8.98 7.35
N ARG A 19 -10.48 -7.87 7.53
CA ARG A 19 -10.36 -7.15 8.80
C ARG A 19 -11.44 -6.08 8.98
N GLY A 20 -12.29 -5.86 7.98
CA GLY A 20 -13.25 -4.75 7.96
C GLY A 20 -12.60 -3.38 7.76
N GLU A 21 -11.33 -3.36 7.34
CA GLU A 21 -10.58 -2.15 7.01
C GLU A 21 -10.74 -1.85 5.52
N ARG A 22 -10.70 -0.57 5.15
CA ARG A 22 -10.73 -0.14 3.76
C ARG A 22 -9.66 0.89 3.51
N LEU A 23 -8.88 0.65 2.46
CA LEU A 23 -8.04 1.63 1.81
C LEU A 23 -8.63 1.87 0.41
N ASP A 24 -8.51 3.09 -0.11
CA ASP A 24 -8.92 3.37 -1.48
C ASP A 24 -8.14 2.48 -2.46
N ASP A 25 -8.80 2.01 -3.52
CA ASP A 25 -8.19 1.08 -4.48
C ASP A 25 -6.94 1.65 -5.14
N ILE A 26 -6.89 2.98 -5.35
CA ILE A 26 -5.72 3.63 -5.94
C ILE A 26 -4.57 3.72 -4.93
N ASP A 27 -4.86 4.12 -3.69
CA ASP A 27 -3.87 4.16 -2.61
C ASP A 27 -3.28 2.76 -2.36
N LEU A 28 -4.13 1.73 -2.39
CA LEU A 28 -3.72 0.35 -2.23
C LEU A 28 -2.88 -0.15 -3.41
N ALA A 29 -3.22 0.24 -4.64
CA ALA A 29 -2.43 -0.11 -5.82
C ALA A 29 -1.04 0.56 -5.80
N ILE A 30 -0.95 1.80 -5.34
CA ILE A 30 0.32 2.51 -5.17
C ILE A 30 1.18 1.85 -4.08
N ALA A 31 0.57 1.51 -2.93
CA ALA A 31 1.26 0.80 -1.86
C ALA A 31 1.75 -0.59 -2.30
N ALA A 32 0.93 -1.34 -3.04
CA ALA A 32 1.31 -2.63 -3.62
C ALA A 32 2.48 -2.48 -4.61
N CYS A 33 2.48 -1.42 -5.43
CA CYS A 33 3.58 -1.13 -6.34
C CYS A 33 4.88 -0.85 -5.58
N ALA A 34 4.82 -0.01 -4.53
CA ALA A 34 5.98 0.31 -3.72
C ALA A 34 6.56 -0.94 -3.03
N LEU A 35 5.70 -1.79 -2.46
CA LEU A 35 6.12 -3.04 -1.83
C LEU A 35 6.75 -4.02 -2.83
N ALA A 36 6.08 -4.29 -3.96
CA ALA A 36 6.56 -5.22 -4.98
C ALA A 36 7.96 -4.85 -5.49
N HIS A 37 8.30 -3.56 -5.49
CA HIS A 37 9.59 -3.06 -5.96
C HIS A 37 10.53 -2.62 -4.82
N ASN A 38 10.20 -2.93 -3.55
CA ASN A 38 10.99 -2.57 -2.37
C ASN A 38 11.34 -1.06 -2.29
N LEU A 39 10.40 -0.21 -2.71
CA LEU A 39 10.52 1.24 -2.74
C LEU A 39 10.00 1.87 -1.44
N THR A 40 10.31 3.16 -1.25
CA THR A 40 9.68 3.99 -0.21
C THR A 40 8.52 4.77 -0.80
N LEU A 41 7.33 4.62 -0.22
CA LEU A 41 6.16 5.42 -0.57
C LEU A 41 6.26 6.77 0.14
N VAL A 42 6.40 7.83 -0.65
CA VAL A 42 6.35 9.20 -0.14
C VAL A 42 4.90 9.66 -0.15
N THR A 43 4.33 9.99 1.00
CA THR A 43 2.94 10.43 1.14
C THR A 43 2.79 11.41 2.31
N ASN A 44 1.87 12.37 2.19
CA ASN A 44 1.49 13.25 3.29
C ASN A 44 0.40 12.63 4.19
N ASN A 45 -0.19 11.50 3.77
CA ASN A 45 -1.19 10.76 4.55
C ASN A 45 -0.60 9.41 4.98
N THR A 46 0.37 9.45 5.89
CA THR A 46 1.08 8.25 6.35
C THR A 46 0.16 7.29 7.11
N ASP A 47 -0.86 7.80 7.78
CA ASP A 47 -1.74 7.00 8.64
C ASP A 47 -2.55 5.98 7.82
N HIS A 48 -2.99 6.34 6.61
CA HIS A 48 -3.70 5.43 5.72
C HIS A 48 -2.86 4.21 5.30
N SER A 49 -1.55 4.36 5.14
CA SER A 49 -0.67 3.30 4.64
C SER A 49 0.19 2.65 5.73
N ALA A 50 0.16 3.16 6.96
CA ALA A 50 0.97 2.68 8.08
C ALA A 50 0.64 1.25 8.51
N HIS A 51 -0.57 0.76 8.22
CA HIS A 51 -1.01 -0.59 8.59
C HIS A 51 -0.57 -1.68 7.60
N ILE A 52 0.02 -1.28 6.47
CA ILE A 52 0.55 -2.21 5.48
C ILE A 52 1.93 -2.67 5.95
N THR A 53 2.04 -3.97 6.25
CA THR A 53 3.29 -4.57 6.75
C THR A 53 4.41 -4.43 5.71
N ASP A 54 5.63 -4.14 6.17
CA ASP A 54 6.86 -3.96 5.37
C ASP A 54 6.89 -2.76 4.40
N LEU A 55 5.83 -1.94 4.36
CA LEU A 55 5.79 -0.76 3.51
C LEU A 55 6.64 0.36 4.11
N LYS A 56 7.69 0.76 3.40
CA LYS A 56 8.54 1.90 3.78
C LYS A 56 7.81 3.20 3.46
N LEU A 57 7.72 4.09 4.45
CA LEU A 57 7.05 5.38 4.32
C LEU A 57 8.01 6.55 4.55
N ALA A 58 7.77 7.64 3.83
CA ALA A 58 8.39 8.94 4.10
C ALA A 58 7.34 10.06 3.92
N ASN A 59 7.42 11.09 4.76
CA ASN A 59 6.66 12.32 4.58
C ASN A 59 7.64 13.48 4.36
N TRP A 60 7.46 14.21 3.26
CA TRP A 60 8.32 15.36 2.88
C TRP A 60 7.63 16.71 3.05
N CYS A 61 6.34 16.75 3.42
CA CYS A 61 5.56 17.97 3.57
C CYS A 61 5.70 18.64 4.95
N ILE A 62 6.85 18.42 5.61
CA ILE A 62 7.28 19.09 6.85
C ILE A 62 7.67 20.55 6.62
#